data_AF-A0A1I7VWK5-F1
#
_entry.id   AF-A0A1I7VWK5-F1
#
_cell.length_a   1.000
_cell.length_b   1.000
_cell.length_c   1.000
_cell.angle_alpha   90.00
_cell.angle_beta   90.00
_cell.angle_gamma   90.00
#
_symmetry.space_group_name_H-M   'P 1'
#
loop_
_entity.id
_entity.type
_entity.pdbx_description
1 polymer ?
#
loop_
_entity_poly.entity_id
_entity_poly.type
_entity_poly.pdbx_seq_one_letter_code
_entity_poly.pdbx_strand_id
1 'polypeptide(L)'
;MGILSALSTAVHIREDGLVLFITVLAGYPLAAVYRSVFYNKSPIVQYAYFVVAGLALYLFNYGAAVLHSIVSILLAYWIVTYFPGQKISVLLAHLAFLGHLLIGYSYSETDNYDINWTTSFCIMTLRFIGLVMDVYDGHKPAGKLETYQMQTAIKKPPNLLEIAAFGYFFCGTFTGPLYSLSRFRSFVAGDYLDTKKEVRMSGFMPSLGRFVAACFYIIMHHWGTLWIPNEYFNSPQFFALSFRWKVIWIVLWFRLTMCRYVSVWLFTEGAAILAGIAYNGKDSKGNDRWDGVRDVHIIRWEFGLDFQSVIDSFNVGTNTFAKNHLYRRLRWLGNQTYSHLITLIYLAIWHGYHLGYFILFFLEFACVLAQKQFYLLLSKSPKLSYYLAQPYMLPLKFISGRVVVNVSMGIGFLTFGLIKTRYWIRPLLSVYCFTHIFFIFIWPLFYRYLLGVRYKKTMNVRNQ
;
A
#
# COMPACT_ATOMS: atom_id res chain seq x y z
N MET A 1 17.44 29.22 14.57
CA MET A 1 16.69 27.95 14.52
C MET A 1 15.23 28.27 14.25
N GLY A 2 14.62 27.71 13.20
CA GLY A 2 13.20 27.94 12.91
C GLY A 2 12.27 27.28 13.95
N ILE A 3 11.00 27.67 13.98
CA ILE A 3 9.98 27.14 14.92
C ILE A 3 9.89 25.60 14.82
N LEU A 4 9.96 25.06 13.60
CA LEU A 4 9.89 23.62 13.36
C LEU A 4 11.12 22.87 13.86
N SER A 5 12.31 23.45 13.66
CA SER A 5 13.57 22.92 14.18
C SER A 5 13.57 22.92 15.71
N ALA A 6 13.09 23.99 16.35
CA ALA A 6 12.93 24.05 17.80
C ALA A 6 11.93 23.02 18.34
N LEU A 7 10.79 22.84 17.66
CA LEU A 7 9.80 21.83 18.02
C LEU A 7 10.34 20.41 17.84
N SER A 8 11.00 20.13 16.72
CA SER A 8 11.68 18.85 16.42
C SER A 8 12.68 18.47 17.51
N THR A 9 13.52 19.42 17.94
CA THR A 9 14.45 19.21 19.07
C THR A 9 13.69 18.94 20.37
N ALA A 10 12.61 19.68 20.65
CA ALA A 10 11.85 19.53 21.89
C ALA A 10 11.11 18.18 22.00
N VAL A 11 10.66 17.61 20.88
CA VAL A 11 9.97 16.30 20.87
C VAL A 11 10.88 15.14 20.52
N HIS A 12 12.17 15.37 20.28
CA HIS A 12 13.15 14.36 19.84
C HIS A 12 12.73 13.57 18.58
N ILE A 13 12.04 14.25 17.65
CA ILE A 13 11.63 13.67 16.35
C ILE A 13 12.42 14.36 15.24
N ARG A 14 12.85 13.63 14.21
CA ARG A 14 13.48 14.22 13.02
C ARG A 14 12.57 15.27 12.37
N GLU A 15 13.15 16.39 11.97
CA GLU A 15 12.42 17.54 11.41
C GLU A 15 11.63 17.17 10.15
N ASP A 16 12.20 16.34 9.26
CA ASP A 16 11.54 15.87 8.03
C ASP A 16 10.28 15.04 8.31
N GLY A 17 10.32 14.16 9.31
CA GLY A 17 9.17 13.39 9.77
C GLY A 17 8.07 14.28 10.38
N LEU A 18 8.45 15.31 11.13
CA LEU A 18 7.51 16.26 11.73
C LEU A 18 6.82 17.11 10.65
N VAL A 19 7.57 17.58 9.65
CA VAL A 19 7.04 18.35 8.52
C VAL A 19 6.01 17.54 7.72
N LEU A 20 6.33 16.28 7.40
CA LEU A 20 5.39 15.38 6.73
C LEU A 20 4.15 15.12 7.59
N PHE A 21 4.32 14.94 8.91
CA PHE A 21 3.21 14.71 9.82
C PHE A 21 2.25 15.90 9.88
N ILE A 22 2.77 17.12 10.04
CA ILE A 22 1.97 18.36 10.00
C ILE A 22 1.21 18.48 8.68
N THR A 23 1.85 18.10 7.58
CA THR A 23 1.25 18.13 6.23
C THR A 23 0.08 17.18 6.10
N VAL A 24 0.23 15.96 6.59
CA VAL A 24 -0.87 14.97 6.62
C VAL A 24 -2.02 15.48 7.49
N LEU A 25 -1.73 16.08 8.64
CA LEU A 25 -2.75 16.66 9.52
C LEU A 25 -3.45 17.88 8.90
N ALA A 26 -2.74 18.70 8.10
CA ALA A 26 -3.32 19.82 7.38
C ALA A 26 -4.43 19.38 6.41
N GLY A 27 -4.49 18.10 6.03
CA GLY A 27 -5.59 17.55 5.25
C GLY A 27 -6.97 17.71 5.90
N TYR A 28 -7.08 17.72 7.23
CA TYR A 28 -8.35 17.91 7.93
C TYR A 28 -8.93 19.32 7.80
N PRO A 29 -8.22 20.40 8.17
CA PRO A 29 -8.73 21.76 7.98
C PRO A 29 -8.94 22.07 6.50
N LEU A 30 -8.08 21.59 5.59
CA LEU A 30 -8.29 21.76 4.14
C LEU A 30 -9.53 21.01 3.64
N ALA A 31 -9.83 19.83 4.18
CA ALA A 31 -11.08 19.12 3.87
C ALA A 31 -12.31 19.88 4.38
N ALA A 32 -12.24 20.46 5.58
CA ALA A 32 -13.32 21.26 6.16
C ALA A 32 -13.58 22.53 5.33
N VAL A 33 -12.53 23.25 4.92
CA VAL A 33 -12.63 24.42 4.04
C VAL A 33 -13.23 24.04 2.69
N TYR A 34 -12.77 22.94 2.08
CA TYR A 34 -13.33 22.42 0.84
C TYR A 34 -14.84 22.18 0.95
N ARG A 35 -15.27 21.48 1.99
CA ARG A 35 -16.67 21.16 2.23
C ARG A 35 -17.54 22.35 2.61
N SER A 36 -16.94 23.43 3.09
CA SER A 36 -17.69 24.62 3.47
C SER A 36 -17.85 25.60 2.31
N VAL A 37 -16.86 25.66 1.41
CA VAL A 37 -16.77 26.75 0.40
C VAL A 37 -16.80 26.23 -1.04
N PHE A 38 -16.14 25.11 -1.33
CA PHE A 38 -15.75 24.74 -2.70
C PHE A 38 -16.54 23.57 -3.28
N TYR A 39 -17.04 22.64 -2.46
CA TYR A 39 -17.59 21.35 -2.92
C TYR A 39 -18.74 21.42 -3.94
N ASN A 40 -19.49 22.52 -3.96
CA ASN A 40 -20.61 22.76 -4.87
C ASN A 40 -20.31 23.81 -5.94
N LYS A 41 -19.05 24.26 -6.05
CA LYS A 41 -18.61 25.22 -7.08
C LYS A 41 -18.28 24.48 -8.37
N SER A 42 -18.03 25.24 -9.43
CA SER A 42 -17.65 24.65 -10.72
C SER A 42 -16.35 23.83 -10.60
N PRO A 43 -16.16 22.78 -11.43
CA PRO A 43 -14.96 21.94 -11.37
C PRO A 43 -13.66 22.75 -11.46
N ILE A 44 -13.62 23.82 -12.25
CA ILE A 44 -12.44 24.69 -12.39
C ILE A 44 -12.04 25.32 -11.04
N VAL A 45 -13.03 25.80 -10.28
CA VAL A 45 -12.80 26.43 -8.98
C VAL A 45 -12.32 25.38 -7.96
N GLN A 46 -12.93 24.19 -7.97
CA GLN A 46 -12.48 23.09 -7.12
C GLN A 46 -11.05 22.64 -7.46
N TYR A 47 -10.73 22.50 -8.75
CA TYR A 47 -9.40 22.15 -9.22
C TYR A 47 -8.35 23.20 -8.82
N ALA A 48 -8.65 24.48 -8.99
CA ALA A 48 -7.77 25.56 -8.56
C ALA A 48 -7.49 25.48 -7.06
N TYR A 49 -8.51 25.22 -6.23
CA TYR A 49 -8.32 25.01 -4.79
C TYR A 49 -7.37 23.85 -4.49
N PHE A 50 -7.56 22.68 -5.12
CA PHE A 50 -6.68 21.53 -4.92
C PHE A 50 -5.25 21.78 -5.36
N VAL A 51 -5.05 22.47 -6.48
CA VAL A 51 -3.72 22.84 -6.99
C VAL A 51 -3.03 23.80 -6.02
N VAL A 52 -3.70 24.86 -5.58
CA VAL A 52 -3.11 25.86 -4.65
C VAL A 52 -2.77 25.20 -3.31
N ALA A 53 -3.71 24.45 -2.73
CA ALA A 53 -3.50 23.79 -1.45
C ALA A 53 -2.36 22.76 -1.52
N GLY A 54 -2.38 21.87 -2.53
CA GLY A 54 -1.34 20.86 -2.66
C GLY A 54 0.02 21.46 -3.00
N LEU A 55 0.10 22.45 -3.89
CA LEU A 55 1.36 23.11 -4.23
C LEU A 55 1.97 23.80 -3.01
N ALA A 56 1.16 24.48 -2.19
CA ALA A 56 1.61 25.09 -0.94
C ALA A 56 2.17 24.03 0.03
N LEU A 57 1.48 22.89 0.18
CA LEU A 57 1.97 21.79 1.01
C LEU A 57 3.26 21.17 0.45
N TYR A 58 3.40 21.00 -0.86
CA TYR A 58 4.63 20.48 -1.47
C TYR A 58 5.81 21.44 -1.27
N LEU A 59 5.59 22.74 -1.46
CA LEU A 59 6.58 23.78 -1.17
C LEU A 59 7.00 23.75 0.30
N PHE A 60 6.05 23.57 1.21
CA PHE A 60 6.31 23.45 2.64
C PHE A 60 7.15 22.21 2.99
N ASN A 61 6.90 21.06 2.36
CA ASN A 61 7.65 19.82 2.64
C ASN A 61 9.03 19.79 2.01
N TYR A 62 9.11 20.23 0.75
CA TYR A 62 10.22 19.87 -0.13
C TYR A 62 10.90 21.09 -0.76
N GLY A 63 10.43 22.31 -0.47
CA GLY A 63 10.97 23.54 -1.05
C GLY A 63 11.04 23.45 -2.58
N ALA A 64 12.22 23.72 -3.15
CA ALA A 64 12.45 23.70 -4.59
C ALA A 64 12.23 22.31 -5.24
N ALA A 65 12.29 21.21 -4.47
CA ALA A 65 12.07 19.87 -5.02
C ALA A 65 10.60 19.62 -5.45
N VAL A 66 9.67 20.56 -5.19
CA VAL A 66 8.35 20.60 -5.84
C VAL A 66 8.43 20.61 -7.37
N LEU A 67 9.56 21.05 -7.95
CA LEU A 67 9.76 21.00 -9.39
C LEU A 67 9.61 19.58 -9.95
N HIS A 68 9.99 18.53 -9.20
CA HIS A 68 9.81 17.16 -9.63
C HIS A 68 8.32 16.81 -9.82
N SER A 69 7.44 17.28 -8.93
CA SER A 69 6.01 17.02 -9.07
C SER A 69 5.38 17.84 -10.20
N ILE A 70 5.81 19.09 -10.38
CA ILE A 70 5.37 19.94 -11.50
C ILE A 70 5.77 19.31 -12.84
N VAL A 71 7.02 18.88 -12.99
CA VAL A 71 7.51 18.21 -14.20
C VAL A 71 6.69 16.96 -14.50
N SER A 72 6.38 16.14 -13.50
CA SER A 72 5.54 14.96 -13.70
C SER A 72 4.10 15.27 -14.13
N ILE A 73 3.49 16.35 -13.61
CA ILE A 73 2.18 16.81 -14.07
C ILE A 73 2.23 17.22 -15.55
N LEU A 74 3.28 17.97 -15.95
CA LEU A 74 3.47 18.39 -17.34
C LEU A 74 3.72 17.20 -18.27
N LEU A 75 4.51 16.21 -17.83
CA LEU A 75 4.75 14.97 -18.58
C LEU A 75 3.47 14.14 -18.71
N ALA A 76 2.68 14.01 -17.65
CA ALA A 76 1.39 13.32 -17.70
C ALA A 76 0.44 13.99 -18.69
N TYR A 77 0.34 15.33 -18.66
CA TYR A 77 -0.43 16.10 -19.63
C TYR A 77 0.04 15.85 -21.06
N TRP A 78 1.35 15.96 -21.31
CA TRP A 78 1.92 15.72 -22.62
C TRP A 78 1.61 14.31 -23.14
N ILE A 79 1.81 13.26 -22.32
CA ILE A 79 1.55 11.88 -22.74
C ILE A 79 0.06 11.67 -23.10
N VAL A 80 -0.86 12.10 -22.24
CA VAL A 80 -2.30 11.86 -22.47
C VAL A 80 -2.91 12.72 -23.57
N THR A 81 -2.27 13.86 -23.90
CA THR A 81 -2.70 14.72 -25.01
C THR A 81 -2.19 14.23 -26.35
N TYR A 82 -0.92 13.83 -26.47
CA TYR A 82 -0.30 13.51 -27.76
C TYR A 82 -0.31 12.01 -28.12
N PHE A 83 -0.39 11.11 -27.13
CA PHE A 83 -0.39 9.66 -27.36
C PHE A 83 -1.63 8.94 -26.78
N PRO A 84 -2.84 9.53 -26.75
CA PRO A 84 -3.99 8.88 -26.14
C PRO A 84 -4.32 7.56 -26.85
N GLY A 85 -4.60 6.51 -26.08
CA GLY A 85 -4.99 5.21 -26.66
C GLY A 85 -3.87 4.40 -27.31
N GLN A 86 -2.65 4.92 -27.38
CA GLN A 86 -1.53 4.25 -28.04
C GLN A 86 -0.70 3.42 -27.05
N LYS A 87 -0.17 2.25 -27.48
CA LYS A 87 0.69 1.40 -26.64
C LYS A 87 1.94 2.15 -26.15
N ILE A 88 2.48 3.05 -26.97
CA ILE A 88 3.66 3.86 -26.63
C ILE A 88 3.43 4.74 -25.39
N SER A 89 2.20 5.20 -25.15
CA SER A 89 1.87 6.00 -23.94
C SER A 89 2.15 5.25 -22.65
N VAL A 90 1.86 3.95 -22.61
CA VAL A 90 2.11 3.10 -21.43
C VAL A 90 3.61 2.93 -21.18
N LEU A 91 4.40 2.75 -22.24
CA LEU A 91 5.86 2.71 -22.14
C LEU A 91 6.41 4.05 -21.64
N LEU A 92 6.00 5.16 -22.26
CA LEU A 92 6.39 6.51 -21.89
C LEU A 92 6.03 6.81 -20.43
N ALA A 93 4.86 6.37 -19.94
CA ALA A 93 4.47 6.56 -18.54
C ALA A 93 5.42 5.85 -17.57
N HIS A 94 5.79 4.61 -17.86
CA HIS A 94 6.74 3.87 -17.02
C HIS A 94 8.14 4.52 -17.06
N LEU A 95 8.62 4.92 -18.23
CA LEU A 95 9.92 5.59 -18.36
C LEU A 95 9.92 6.96 -17.65
N ALA A 96 8.89 7.77 -17.89
CA ALA A 96 8.78 9.12 -17.34
C ALA A 96 8.59 9.12 -15.82
N PHE A 97 7.73 8.28 -15.27
CA PHE A 97 7.36 8.35 -13.86
C PHE A 97 8.15 7.38 -12.98
N LEU A 98 8.25 6.11 -13.38
CA LEU A 98 9.02 5.12 -12.62
C LEU A 98 10.52 5.35 -12.83
N GLY A 99 10.96 5.65 -14.06
CA GLY A 99 12.35 6.02 -14.33
C GLY A 99 12.79 7.25 -13.55
N HIS A 100 11.97 8.31 -13.50
CA HIS A 100 12.28 9.50 -12.70
C HIS A 100 12.33 9.19 -11.20
N LEU A 101 11.40 8.41 -10.66
CA LEU A 101 11.44 7.98 -9.25
C LEU A 101 12.74 7.23 -8.93
N LEU A 102 13.10 6.28 -9.79
CA LEU A 102 14.32 5.47 -9.66
C LEU A 102 15.59 6.33 -9.70
N ILE A 103 15.67 7.29 -10.63
CA ILE A 103 16.75 8.28 -10.63
C ILE A 103 16.74 9.07 -9.31
N GLY A 104 15.57 9.48 -8.84
CA GLY A 104 15.43 10.20 -7.57
C GLY A 104 16.00 9.43 -6.37
N TYR A 105 15.71 8.13 -6.27
CA TYR A 105 16.29 7.26 -5.25
C TYR A 105 17.82 7.23 -5.33
N SER A 106 18.40 7.08 -6.53
CA SER A 106 19.86 7.02 -6.68
C SER A 106 20.59 8.28 -6.19
N TYR A 107 19.94 9.46 -6.22
CA TYR A 107 20.52 10.72 -5.76
C TYR A 107 20.16 11.09 -4.32
N SER A 108 19.04 10.59 -3.78
CA SER A 108 18.46 11.07 -2.53
C SER A 108 18.54 10.07 -1.37
N GLU A 109 18.98 8.83 -1.62
CA GLU A 109 19.12 7.78 -0.60
C GLU A 109 20.31 8.03 0.33
N THR A 110 20.05 7.99 1.65
CA THR A 110 21.05 7.95 2.71
C THR A 110 21.12 6.57 3.36
N ASP A 111 21.79 6.47 4.51
CA ASP A 111 21.88 5.24 5.31
C ASP A 111 20.64 4.97 6.18
N ASN A 112 19.75 5.95 6.31
CA ASN A 112 18.57 5.88 7.17
C ASN A 112 17.27 5.78 6.34
N TYR A 113 16.14 5.62 7.03
CA TYR A 113 14.83 5.81 6.40
C TYR A 113 14.63 7.30 6.10
N ASP A 114 14.71 7.68 4.81
CA ASP A 114 14.62 9.07 4.38
C ASP A 114 13.20 9.50 4.08
N ILE A 115 12.84 10.66 4.60
CA ILE A 115 11.62 11.37 4.23
C ILE A 115 12.06 12.57 3.38
N ASN A 116 11.94 12.43 2.06
CA ASN A 116 12.31 13.46 1.11
C ASN A 116 11.25 13.53 -0.02
N TRP A 117 11.52 14.28 -1.09
CA TRP A 117 10.57 14.45 -2.18
C TRP A 117 10.15 13.12 -2.83
N THR A 118 11.01 12.09 -2.84
CA THR A 118 10.68 10.77 -3.39
C THR A 118 9.60 10.05 -2.60
N THR A 119 9.42 10.37 -1.30
CA THR A 119 8.41 9.77 -0.43
C THR A 119 6.99 10.03 -0.93
N SER A 120 6.68 11.28 -1.31
CA SER A 120 5.38 11.61 -1.91
C SER A 120 5.33 11.27 -3.39
N PHE A 121 6.46 11.47 -4.07
CA PHE A 121 6.55 11.24 -5.50
C PHE A 121 6.26 9.78 -5.87
N CYS A 122 6.63 8.81 -5.03
CA CYS A 122 6.38 7.39 -5.33
C CYS A 122 4.89 7.06 -5.46
N ILE A 123 4.01 7.73 -4.72
CA ILE A 123 2.54 7.61 -4.85
C ILE A 123 2.07 8.27 -6.14
N MET A 124 2.63 9.45 -6.45
CA MET A 124 2.31 10.16 -7.68
C MET A 124 2.76 9.40 -8.94
N THR A 125 3.87 8.67 -8.87
CA THR A 125 4.34 7.76 -9.92
C THR A 125 3.27 6.73 -10.28
N LEU A 126 2.74 6.00 -9.29
CA LEU A 126 1.68 5.01 -9.55
C LEU A 126 0.40 5.66 -10.04
N ARG A 127 0.07 6.84 -9.49
CA ARG A 127 -1.11 7.63 -9.88
C ARG A 127 -1.09 8.02 -11.36
N PHE A 128 0.04 8.54 -11.86
CA PHE A 128 0.14 8.97 -13.26
C PHE A 128 0.37 7.81 -14.23
N ILE A 129 1.05 6.73 -13.82
CA ILE A 129 1.05 5.48 -14.60
C ILE A 129 -0.39 4.96 -14.75
N GLY A 130 -1.13 4.89 -13.64
CA GLY A 130 -2.54 4.50 -13.65
C GLY A 130 -3.39 5.39 -14.56
N LEU A 131 -3.25 6.71 -14.46
CA LEU A 131 -3.93 7.68 -15.33
C LEU A 131 -3.69 7.39 -16.81
N VAL A 132 -2.42 7.25 -17.23
CA VAL A 132 -2.10 7.02 -18.65
C VAL A 132 -2.67 5.69 -19.11
N MET A 133 -2.60 4.65 -18.28
CA MET A 133 -3.17 3.33 -18.59
C MET A 133 -4.70 3.35 -18.67
N ASP A 134 -5.36 4.15 -17.83
CA ASP A 134 -6.81 4.35 -17.87
C ASP A 134 -7.25 5.14 -19.12
N VAL A 135 -6.47 6.15 -19.55
CA VAL A 135 -6.68 6.85 -20.84
C VAL A 135 -6.45 5.90 -22.02
N TYR A 136 -5.41 5.07 -21.95
CA TYR A 136 -5.14 4.04 -22.94
C TYR A 136 -6.32 3.08 -23.13
N ASP A 137 -6.94 2.66 -22.02
CA ASP A 137 -8.13 1.81 -22.06
C ASP A 137 -9.39 2.55 -22.52
N GLY A 138 -9.55 3.83 -22.17
CA GLY A 138 -10.69 4.65 -22.60
C GLY A 138 -10.83 4.85 -24.11
N HIS A 139 -9.78 4.58 -24.88
CA HIS A 139 -9.76 4.64 -26.34
C HIS A 139 -10.03 3.28 -27.01
N LYS A 140 -10.24 2.22 -26.21
CA LYS A 140 -10.63 0.91 -26.74
C LYS A 140 -12.16 0.80 -26.80
N PRO A 141 -12.70 0.01 -27.75
CA PRO A 141 -14.12 -0.33 -27.76
C PRO A 141 -14.53 -0.99 -26.44
N ALA A 142 -15.71 -0.65 -25.91
CA ALA A 142 -16.19 -1.16 -24.62
C ALA A 142 -16.22 -2.70 -24.54
N GLY A 143 -16.57 -3.38 -25.64
CA GLY A 143 -16.59 -4.85 -25.70
C GLY A 143 -15.21 -5.52 -25.64
N LYS A 144 -14.12 -4.75 -25.71
CA LYS A 144 -12.73 -5.25 -25.55
C LYS A 144 -12.16 -4.96 -24.17
N LEU A 145 -12.93 -4.34 -23.27
CA LEU A 145 -12.51 -4.00 -21.92
C LEU A 145 -13.04 -5.03 -20.92
N GLU A 146 -12.18 -5.43 -20.01
CA GLU A 146 -12.57 -6.19 -18.83
C GLU A 146 -13.35 -5.29 -17.86
N THR A 147 -14.20 -5.87 -17.02
CA THR A 147 -15.07 -5.13 -16.08
C THR A 147 -14.29 -4.14 -15.21
N TYR A 148 -13.10 -4.51 -14.73
CA TYR A 148 -12.28 -3.63 -13.90
C TYR A 148 -11.68 -2.46 -14.68
N GLN A 149 -11.45 -2.62 -15.99
CA GLN A 149 -10.96 -1.54 -16.85
C GLN A 149 -12.10 -0.56 -17.16
N MET A 150 -13.31 -1.07 -17.40
CA MET A 150 -14.49 -0.23 -17.64
C MET A 150 -14.77 0.74 -16.48
N GLN A 151 -14.44 0.35 -15.25
CA GLN A 151 -14.65 1.17 -14.04
C GLN A 151 -13.73 2.40 -13.99
N THR A 152 -12.52 2.31 -14.56
CA THR A 152 -11.50 3.37 -14.46
C THR A 152 -11.19 4.05 -15.79
N ALA A 153 -11.57 3.44 -16.92
CA ALA A 153 -11.29 3.92 -18.26
C ALA A 153 -11.68 5.39 -18.49
N ILE A 154 -10.73 6.17 -19.00
CA ILE A 154 -10.88 7.61 -19.23
C ILE A 154 -11.06 7.88 -20.73
N LYS A 155 -12.33 8.04 -21.14
CA LYS A 155 -12.69 8.30 -22.54
C LYS A 155 -12.24 9.68 -23.03
N LYS A 156 -12.47 10.71 -22.22
CA LYS A 156 -12.02 12.08 -22.49
C LYS A 156 -10.76 12.36 -21.68
N PRO A 157 -9.58 12.51 -22.33
CA PRO A 157 -8.34 12.87 -21.65
C PRO A 157 -8.52 14.13 -20.79
N PRO A 158 -7.89 14.19 -19.60
CA PRO A 158 -7.93 15.37 -18.76
C PRO A 158 -7.08 16.52 -19.33
N ASN A 159 -7.46 17.76 -19.01
CA ASN A 159 -6.61 18.91 -19.30
C ASN A 159 -5.55 19.11 -18.20
N LEU A 160 -4.62 20.05 -18.40
CA LEU A 160 -3.52 20.28 -17.47
C LEU A 160 -4.00 20.63 -16.05
N LEU A 161 -5.03 21.46 -15.91
CA LEU A 161 -5.56 21.86 -14.60
C LEU A 161 -6.15 20.67 -13.83
N GLU A 162 -6.87 19.79 -14.53
CA GLU A 162 -7.44 18.57 -13.93
C GLU A 162 -6.35 17.58 -13.50
N ILE A 163 -5.30 17.39 -14.33
CA ILE A 163 -4.15 16.54 -13.97
C ILE A 163 -3.42 17.12 -12.76
N ALA A 164 -3.21 18.44 -12.74
CA ALA A 164 -2.59 19.12 -11.62
C ALA A 164 -3.41 18.94 -10.33
N ALA A 165 -4.73 19.13 -10.39
CA ALA A 165 -5.61 18.93 -9.25
C ALA A 165 -5.64 17.46 -8.77
N PHE A 166 -5.62 16.51 -9.69
CA PHE A 166 -5.55 15.08 -9.38
C PHE A 166 -4.21 14.69 -8.73
N GLY A 167 -3.10 15.24 -9.22
CA GLY A 167 -1.77 15.09 -8.64
C GLY A 167 -1.65 15.73 -7.26
N TYR A 168 -2.18 16.93 -7.10
CA TYR A 168 -2.03 17.76 -5.88
C TYR A 168 -3.16 17.65 -4.86
N PHE A 169 -4.13 16.76 -5.06
CA PHE A 169 -5.15 16.54 -4.04
C PHE A 169 -4.52 16.11 -2.71
N PHE A 170 -4.65 16.98 -1.71
CA PHE A 170 -3.92 16.92 -0.44
C PHE A 170 -4.21 15.66 0.37
N CYS A 171 -5.42 15.08 0.28
CA CYS A 171 -5.78 13.84 0.98
C CYS A 171 -5.24 12.56 0.32
N GLY A 172 -4.30 12.62 -0.61
CA GLY A 172 -3.72 11.38 -1.15
C GLY A 172 -2.36 11.52 -1.80
N THR A 173 -1.86 12.74 -2.01
CA THR A 173 -0.62 12.97 -2.75
C THR A 173 0.65 12.64 -1.96
N PHE A 174 0.63 12.77 -0.63
CA PHE A 174 1.84 12.61 0.19
C PHE A 174 2.14 11.16 0.56
N THR A 175 1.13 10.40 0.97
CA THR A 175 1.33 9.06 1.56
C THR A 175 0.34 8.01 1.03
N GLY A 176 -0.48 8.38 0.03
CA GLY A 176 -1.71 7.65 -0.30
C GLY A 176 -2.91 8.19 0.48
N PRO A 177 -4.15 7.75 0.21
CA PRO A 177 -4.48 6.63 -0.65
C PRO A 177 -4.35 6.88 -2.15
N LEU A 178 -4.14 5.79 -2.86
CA LEU A 178 -4.15 5.74 -4.32
C LEU A 178 -5.58 5.49 -4.83
N TYR A 179 -6.04 6.34 -5.74
CA TYR A 179 -7.36 6.25 -6.39
C TYR A 179 -7.27 6.68 -7.86
N SER A 180 -8.24 6.28 -8.67
CA SER A 180 -8.28 6.58 -10.11
C SER A 180 -8.80 7.99 -10.39
N LEU A 181 -8.47 8.52 -11.58
CA LEU A 181 -9.03 9.79 -12.05
C LEU A 181 -10.57 9.71 -12.18
N SER A 182 -11.11 8.55 -12.56
CA SER A 182 -12.56 8.31 -12.64
C SER A 182 -13.25 8.62 -11.30
N ARG A 183 -12.70 8.10 -10.18
CA ARG A 183 -13.19 8.41 -8.83
C ARG A 183 -13.04 9.88 -8.47
N PHE A 184 -11.90 10.48 -8.81
CA PHE A 184 -11.66 11.91 -8.56
C PHE A 184 -12.66 12.80 -9.31
N ARG A 185 -12.98 12.46 -10.57
CA ARG A 185 -14.03 13.13 -11.36
C ARG A 185 -15.41 13.01 -10.72
N SER A 186 -15.80 11.81 -10.29
CA SER A 186 -17.08 11.61 -9.59
C SER A 186 -17.15 12.40 -8.28
N PHE A 187 -16.04 12.50 -7.55
CA PHE A 187 -15.95 13.32 -6.36
C PHE A 187 -16.19 14.81 -6.67
N VAL A 188 -15.48 15.36 -7.65
CA VAL A 188 -15.60 16.78 -8.06
C VAL A 188 -16.97 17.09 -8.66
N ALA A 189 -17.57 16.14 -9.38
CA ALA A 189 -18.92 16.25 -9.93
C ALA A 189 -20.02 16.20 -8.85
N GLY A 190 -19.66 15.89 -7.61
CA GLY A 190 -20.61 15.77 -6.50
C GLY A 190 -21.47 14.51 -6.57
N ASP A 191 -20.98 13.42 -7.17
CA ASP A 191 -21.67 12.12 -7.20
C ASP A 191 -21.74 11.46 -5.81
N TYR A 192 -20.85 11.88 -4.92
CA TYR A 192 -20.72 11.38 -3.55
C TYR A 192 -21.47 12.22 -2.51
N LEU A 193 -22.10 13.31 -2.94
CA LEU A 193 -23.01 14.09 -2.11
C LEU A 193 -24.30 13.32 -1.86
N ASP A 194 -25.14 13.86 -0.99
CA ASP A 194 -26.47 13.31 -0.78
C ASP A 194 -27.41 13.59 -1.98
N THR A 195 -28.66 13.14 -1.86
CA THR A 195 -29.67 13.32 -2.92
C THR A 195 -30.03 14.79 -3.16
N LYS A 196 -29.76 15.68 -2.20
CA LYS A 196 -29.96 17.13 -2.28
C LYS A 196 -28.71 17.87 -2.78
N LYS A 197 -27.64 17.13 -3.14
CA LYS A 197 -26.31 17.68 -3.46
C LYS A 197 -25.70 18.44 -2.27
N GLU A 198 -25.99 17.99 -1.06
CA GLU A 198 -25.42 18.47 0.19
C GLU A 198 -24.36 17.50 0.74
N VAL A 199 -23.53 18.02 1.64
CA VAL A 199 -22.49 17.25 2.32
C VAL A 199 -23.11 16.16 3.18
N ARG A 200 -22.67 14.91 2.99
CA ARG A 200 -23.07 13.79 3.86
C ARG A 200 -22.44 13.90 5.24
N MET A 201 -23.25 14.21 6.25
CA MET A 201 -22.84 14.28 7.65
C MET A 201 -22.42 12.92 8.23
N SER A 202 -22.89 11.82 7.62
CA SER A 202 -22.54 10.44 8.01
C SER A 202 -21.04 10.15 7.97
N GLY A 203 -20.24 10.96 7.25
CA GLY A 203 -18.78 10.80 7.18
C GLY A 203 -18.01 11.35 8.38
N PHE A 204 -18.63 12.17 9.23
CA PHE A 204 -17.93 12.80 10.35
C PHE A 204 -17.41 11.78 11.37
N MET A 205 -18.28 10.91 11.87
CA MET A 205 -17.89 9.90 12.86
C MET A 205 -16.87 8.87 12.31
N PRO A 206 -17.00 8.35 11.08
CA PRO A 206 -15.96 7.55 10.46
C PRO A 206 -14.62 8.28 10.31
N SER A 207 -14.62 9.57 9.95
CA SER A 207 -13.40 10.39 9.86
C SER A 207 -12.73 10.52 11.24
N LEU A 208 -13.49 10.88 12.27
CA LEU A 208 -12.99 10.98 13.65
C LEU A 208 -12.47 9.64 14.17
N GLY A 209 -13.17 8.54 13.86
CA GLY A 209 -12.73 7.20 14.22
C GLY A 209 -11.38 6.83 13.60
N ARG A 210 -11.14 7.22 12.34
CA ARG A 210 -9.82 7.06 11.69
C ARG A 210 -8.75 7.92 12.35
N PHE A 211 -9.05 9.17 12.70
CA PHE A 211 -8.14 10.06 13.41
C PHE A 211 -7.73 9.48 14.78
N VAL A 212 -8.69 9.07 15.60
CA VAL A 212 -8.43 8.48 16.94
C VAL A 212 -7.62 7.19 16.82
N ALA A 213 -7.96 6.31 15.86
CA ALA A 213 -7.18 5.11 15.61
C ALA A 213 -5.74 5.46 15.19
N ALA A 214 -5.55 6.45 14.33
CA ALA A 214 -4.22 6.91 13.92
C ALA A 214 -3.39 7.40 15.12
N CYS A 215 -3.98 8.21 16.02
CA CYS A 215 -3.35 8.62 17.27
C CYS A 215 -2.92 7.42 18.13
N PHE A 216 -3.76 6.40 18.26
CA PHE A 216 -3.41 5.19 18.98
C PHE A 216 -2.19 4.49 18.34
N TYR A 217 -2.18 4.30 17.02
CA TYR A 217 -1.07 3.65 16.31
C TYR A 217 0.24 4.46 16.40
N ILE A 218 0.22 5.79 16.29
CA ILE A 218 1.47 6.57 16.42
C ILE A 218 2.04 6.55 17.84
N ILE A 219 1.18 6.54 18.86
CA ILE A 219 1.63 6.38 20.26
C ILE A 219 2.28 5.01 20.46
N MET A 220 1.66 3.95 19.95
CA MET A 220 2.23 2.60 19.98
C MET A 220 3.58 2.53 19.26
N HIS A 221 3.70 3.18 18.10
CA HIS A 221 4.97 3.27 17.37
C HIS A 221 6.04 3.97 18.21
N HIS A 222 5.74 5.16 18.73
CA HIS A 222 6.69 5.96 19.50
C HIS A 222 7.14 5.23 20.77
N TRP A 223 6.20 4.61 21.49
CA TRP A 223 6.53 3.75 22.62
C TRP A 223 7.48 2.62 22.18
N GLY A 224 7.16 1.93 21.09
CA GLY A 224 8.01 0.86 20.57
C GLY A 224 9.42 1.29 20.18
N THR A 225 9.59 2.48 19.58
CA THR A 225 10.92 3.00 19.22
C THR A 225 11.81 3.31 20.42
N LEU A 226 11.22 3.61 21.59
CA LEU A 226 11.97 3.83 22.83
C LEU A 226 12.57 2.52 23.37
N TRP A 227 11.88 1.39 23.18
CA TRP A 227 12.30 0.09 23.71
C TRP A 227 13.07 -0.77 22.70
N ILE A 228 12.72 -0.69 21.42
CA ILE A 228 13.29 -1.51 20.35
C ILE A 228 13.69 -0.62 19.16
N PRO A 229 14.69 0.26 19.32
CA PRO A 229 15.20 1.05 18.21
C PRO A 229 15.86 0.15 17.16
N ASN A 230 15.99 0.62 15.92
CA ASN A 230 16.54 -0.18 14.81
C ASN A 230 17.97 -0.68 15.10
N GLU A 231 18.74 0.15 15.79
CA GLU A 231 20.13 -0.10 16.18
C GLU A 231 20.26 -1.30 17.13
N TYR A 232 19.20 -1.61 17.90
CA TYR A 232 19.17 -2.72 18.84
C TYR A 232 19.51 -4.05 18.15
N PHE A 233 19.08 -4.26 16.91
CA PHE A 233 19.31 -5.52 16.19
C PHE A 233 20.78 -5.77 15.83
N ASN A 234 21.61 -4.73 15.87
CA ASN A 234 23.07 -4.86 15.66
C ASN A 234 23.87 -4.77 16.97
N SER A 235 23.19 -4.82 18.12
CA SER A 235 23.80 -4.75 19.45
C SER A 235 24.25 -6.12 19.96
N PRO A 236 25.31 -6.19 20.81
CA PRO A 236 25.68 -7.42 21.51
C PRO A 236 24.53 -8.05 22.31
N GLN A 237 23.66 -7.22 22.88
CA GLN A 237 22.52 -7.62 23.70
C GLN A 237 21.53 -8.46 22.87
N PHE A 238 21.19 -8.01 21.66
CA PHE A 238 20.32 -8.78 20.76
C PHE A 238 20.98 -10.12 20.37
N PHE A 239 22.27 -10.12 20.05
CA PHE A 239 22.95 -11.34 19.63
C PHE A 239 23.13 -12.37 20.76
N ALA A 240 23.19 -11.93 22.02
CA ALA A 240 23.22 -12.79 23.20
C ALA A 240 21.88 -13.49 23.49
N LEU A 241 20.76 -13.02 22.93
CA LEU A 241 19.46 -13.65 23.12
C LEU A 241 19.41 -15.07 22.54
N SER A 242 18.65 -15.93 23.20
CA SER A 242 18.31 -17.24 22.64
C SER A 242 17.45 -17.10 21.38
N PHE A 243 17.47 -18.12 20.52
CA PHE A 243 16.73 -18.12 19.24
C PHE A 243 15.26 -17.70 19.41
N ARG A 244 14.56 -18.26 20.40
CA ARG A 244 13.13 -17.96 20.65
C ARG A 244 12.92 -16.49 20.98
N TRP A 245 13.78 -15.92 21.83
CA TRP A 245 13.70 -14.51 22.19
C TRP A 245 14.00 -13.61 21.01
N LYS A 246 15.02 -13.91 20.19
CA LYS A 246 15.29 -13.15 18.95
C LYS A 246 14.04 -13.05 18.08
N VAL A 247 13.36 -14.17 17.83
CA VAL A 247 12.12 -14.19 17.04
C VAL A 247 11.02 -13.33 17.67
N ILE A 248 10.80 -13.43 18.99
CA ILE A 248 9.80 -12.62 19.70
C ILE A 248 10.10 -11.12 19.56
N TRP A 249 11.35 -10.70 19.82
CA TRP A 249 11.75 -9.28 19.71
C TRP A 249 11.63 -8.76 18.27
N ILE A 250 11.99 -9.56 17.27
CA ILE A 250 11.82 -9.23 15.85
C ILE A 250 10.33 -8.99 15.53
N VAL A 251 9.44 -9.88 16.00
CA VAL A 251 8.00 -9.73 15.76
C VAL A 251 7.44 -8.48 16.45
N LEU A 252 7.81 -8.24 17.72
CA LEU A 252 7.38 -7.04 18.46
C LEU A 252 7.83 -5.77 17.75
N TRP A 253 9.11 -5.68 17.37
CA TRP A 253 9.65 -4.56 16.60
C TRP A 253 8.92 -4.36 15.27
N PHE A 254 8.69 -5.42 14.52
CA PHE A 254 7.94 -5.34 13.27
C PHE A 254 6.55 -4.74 13.47
N ARG A 255 5.79 -5.25 14.46
CA ARG A 255 4.44 -4.75 14.75
C ARG A 255 4.46 -3.27 15.12
N LEU A 256 5.38 -2.87 16.00
CA LEU A 256 5.50 -1.49 16.49
C LEU A 256 6.02 -0.55 15.39
N THR A 257 6.91 -1.02 14.52
CA THR A 257 7.38 -0.23 13.37
C THR A 257 6.28 -0.06 12.33
N MET A 258 5.49 -1.10 12.06
CA MET A 258 4.36 -1.01 11.11
C MET A 258 3.29 -0.01 11.54
N CYS A 259 3.14 0.24 12.84
CA CYS A 259 2.18 1.20 13.36
C CYS A 259 2.38 2.62 12.78
N ARG A 260 3.60 3.03 12.41
CA ARG A 260 3.83 4.35 11.79
C ARG A 260 3.17 4.48 10.42
N TYR A 261 3.26 3.43 9.59
CA TYR A 261 2.65 3.41 8.26
C TYR A 261 1.14 3.37 8.37
N VAL A 262 0.62 2.49 9.24
CA VAL A 262 -0.81 2.39 9.52
C VAL A 262 -1.35 3.74 10.02
N SER A 263 -0.67 4.39 10.95
CA SER A 263 -1.06 5.69 11.47
C SER A 263 -1.19 6.75 10.37
N VAL A 264 -0.15 6.91 9.54
CA VAL A 264 -0.12 7.93 8.49
C VAL A 264 -1.24 7.71 7.45
N TRP A 265 -1.48 6.45 7.08
CA TRP A 265 -2.62 6.12 6.21
C TRP A 265 -3.96 6.40 6.88
N LEU A 266 -4.14 6.07 8.16
CA LEU A 266 -5.38 6.36 8.88
C LEU A 266 -5.65 7.86 9.01
N PHE A 267 -4.63 8.69 9.29
CA PHE A 267 -4.79 10.14 9.27
C PHE A 267 -5.27 10.63 7.90
N THR A 268 -4.64 10.15 6.83
CA THR A 268 -4.97 10.58 5.48
C THR A 268 -6.35 10.07 5.02
N GLU A 269 -6.71 8.84 5.37
CA GLU A 269 -8.05 8.29 5.17
C GLU A 269 -9.11 9.13 5.89
N GLY A 270 -8.88 9.50 7.15
CA GLY A 270 -9.83 10.32 7.89
C GLY A 270 -10.04 11.69 7.23
N ALA A 271 -8.98 12.33 6.73
CA ALA A 271 -9.08 13.56 5.95
C ALA A 271 -9.81 13.34 4.61
N ALA A 272 -9.58 12.22 3.92
CA ALA A 272 -10.27 11.87 2.68
C ALA A 272 -11.76 11.60 2.87
N ILE A 273 -12.14 10.95 3.99
CA ILE A 273 -13.53 10.78 4.43
C ILE A 273 -14.15 12.15 4.69
N LEU A 274 -13.45 13.02 5.42
CA LEU A 274 -13.91 14.37 5.70
C LEU A 274 -14.02 15.21 4.43
N ALA A 275 -13.19 14.99 3.40
CA ALA A 275 -13.32 15.69 2.12
C ALA A 275 -14.54 15.19 1.33
N GLY A 276 -14.81 13.88 1.34
CA GLY A 276 -15.96 13.26 0.65
C GLY A 276 -15.61 12.19 -0.38
N ILE A 277 -14.36 12.14 -0.83
CA ILE A 277 -13.91 11.21 -1.88
C ILE A 277 -14.04 9.73 -1.47
N ALA A 278 -14.05 9.45 -0.16
CA ALA A 278 -14.10 8.09 0.37
C ALA A 278 -15.51 7.46 0.39
N TYR A 279 -16.56 8.18 0.01
CA TYR A 279 -17.91 7.60 -0.04
C TYR A 279 -17.98 6.47 -1.08
N ASN A 280 -18.68 5.39 -0.71
CA ASN A 280 -18.71 4.16 -1.48
C ASN A 280 -20.08 3.47 -1.44
N GLY A 281 -21.15 4.27 -1.52
CA GLY A 281 -22.53 3.80 -1.50
C GLY A 281 -22.98 3.34 -0.12
N LYS A 282 -24.07 2.57 -0.08
CA LYS A 282 -24.64 2.02 1.15
C LYS A 282 -24.31 0.54 1.33
N ASP A 283 -24.24 0.08 2.58
CA ASP A 283 -24.15 -1.33 2.92
C ASP A 283 -25.53 -2.03 2.83
N SER A 284 -25.57 -3.33 3.12
CA SER A 284 -26.81 -4.12 3.12
C SER A 284 -27.82 -3.69 4.18
N LYS A 285 -27.40 -2.89 5.16
CA LYS A 285 -28.25 -2.31 6.22
C LYS A 285 -28.68 -0.87 5.89
N GLY A 286 -28.29 -0.34 4.73
CA GLY A 286 -28.62 1.02 4.30
C GLY A 286 -27.70 2.11 4.87
N ASN A 287 -26.63 1.76 5.59
CA ASN A 287 -25.68 2.72 6.14
C ASN A 287 -24.66 3.16 5.09
N ASP A 288 -24.30 4.43 5.12
CA ASP A 288 -23.28 4.98 4.22
C ASP A 288 -21.90 4.36 4.50
N ARG A 289 -21.22 3.90 3.44
CA ARG A 289 -19.86 3.37 3.51
C ARG A 289 -18.84 4.44 3.13
N TRP A 290 -17.77 4.48 3.92
CA TRP A 290 -16.68 5.46 3.81
C TRP A 290 -15.33 4.77 3.58
N ASP A 291 -15.32 3.74 2.72
CA ASP A 291 -14.16 2.89 2.45
C ASP A 291 -13.67 2.95 0.99
N GLY A 292 -14.13 3.95 0.21
CA GLY A 292 -13.86 4.09 -1.22
C GLY A 292 -12.40 4.43 -1.59
N VAL A 293 -11.62 4.93 -0.62
CA VAL A 293 -10.17 5.16 -0.74
C VAL A 293 -9.42 4.63 0.49
N ARG A 294 -9.89 3.53 1.07
CA ARG A 294 -9.22 2.90 2.22
C ARG A 294 -7.89 2.29 1.78
N ASP A 295 -6.82 2.54 2.52
CA ASP A 295 -5.52 1.86 2.41
C ASP A 295 -5.32 0.80 3.51
N VAL A 296 -5.97 0.94 4.67
CA VAL A 296 -5.90 -0.01 5.77
C VAL A 296 -7.27 -0.50 6.23
N HIS A 297 -7.47 -1.80 6.15
CA HIS A 297 -8.60 -2.49 6.76
C HIS A 297 -8.22 -3.01 8.16
N ILE A 298 -8.31 -2.15 9.18
CA ILE A 298 -7.84 -2.40 10.57
C ILE A 298 -8.21 -3.80 11.08
N ILE A 299 -9.50 -4.17 11.06
CA ILE A 299 -9.95 -5.47 11.59
C ILE A 299 -9.26 -6.64 10.86
N ARG A 300 -9.14 -6.58 9.54
CA ARG A 300 -8.55 -7.64 8.74
C ARG A 300 -7.02 -7.67 8.88
N TRP A 301 -6.40 -6.51 9.09
CA TRP A 301 -4.97 -6.38 9.38
C TRP A 301 -4.60 -6.98 10.74
N GLU A 302 -5.38 -6.67 11.78
CA GLU A 302 -5.13 -7.11 13.16
C GLU A 302 -5.53 -8.56 13.41
N PHE A 303 -6.63 -9.02 12.81
CA PHE A 303 -7.25 -10.31 13.11
C PHE A 303 -7.27 -11.31 11.93
N GLY A 304 -6.75 -10.93 10.75
CA GLY A 304 -6.64 -11.84 9.60
C GLY A 304 -5.68 -13.01 9.87
N LEU A 305 -6.06 -14.20 9.41
CA LEU A 305 -5.37 -15.45 9.77
C LEU A 305 -4.35 -15.94 8.73
N ASP A 306 -4.28 -15.26 7.59
CA ASP A 306 -3.57 -15.73 6.42
C ASP A 306 -2.94 -14.56 5.64
N PHE A 307 -1.97 -14.86 4.78
CA PHE A 307 -1.25 -13.87 3.98
C PHE A 307 -2.17 -13.14 2.99
N GLN A 308 -3.21 -13.80 2.47
CA GLN A 308 -4.20 -13.11 1.62
C GLN A 308 -4.95 -12.01 2.39
N SER A 309 -5.28 -12.23 3.67
CA SER A 309 -5.90 -11.20 4.50
C SER A 309 -4.97 -10.01 4.74
N VAL A 310 -3.65 -10.25 4.83
CA VAL A 310 -2.66 -9.18 4.92
C VAL A 310 -2.66 -8.33 3.64
N ILE A 311 -2.54 -8.96 2.47
CA ILE A 311 -2.54 -8.28 1.16
C ILE A 311 -3.81 -7.46 0.94
N ASP A 312 -4.97 -8.04 1.30
CA ASP A 312 -6.26 -7.38 1.12
C ASP A 312 -6.52 -6.25 2.16
N SER A 313 -5.66 -6.08 3.16
CA SER A 313 -5.88 -5.13 4.27
C SER A 313 -4.80 -4.07 4.43
N PHE A 314 -3.64 -4.22 3.81
CA PHE A 314 -2.50 -3.32 3.93
C PHE A 314 -2.21 -2.65 2.58
N ASN A 315 -1.99 -1.34 2.57
CA ASN A 315 -1.69 -0.56 1.36
C ASN A 315 -2.67 -0.87 0.20
N VAL A 316 -3.96 -0.90 0.51
CA VAL A 316 -5.02 -1.40 -0.37
C VAL A 316 -5.08 -0.63 -1.71
N GLY A 317 -4.81 0.68 -1.72
CA GLY A 317 -4.72 1.46 -2.96
C GLY A 317 -3.61 0.94 -3.89
N THR A 318 -2.39 0.80 -3.37
CA THR A 318 -1.24 0.26 -4.14
C THR A 318 -1.47 -1.19 -4.57
N ASN A 319 -2.05 -2.02 -3.69
CA ASN A 319 -2.41 -3.40 -4.05
C ASN A 319 -3.49 -3.46 -5.14
N THR A 320 -4.45 -2.53 -5.13
CA THR A 320 -5.44 -2.38 -6.20
C THR A 320 -4.79 -1.96 -7.52
N PHE A 321 -3.82 -1.05 -7.48
CA PHE A 321 -3.01 -0.70 -8.65
C PHE A 321 -2.26 -1.92 -9.19
N ALA A 322 -1.46 -2.60 -8.36
CA ALA A 322 -0.70 -3.77 -8.77
C ALA A 322 -1.60 -4.86 -9.36
N LYS A 323 -2.77 -5.11 -8.75
CA LYS A 323 -3.74 -6.09 -9.24
C LYS A 323 -4.31 -5.74 -10.62
N ASN A 324 -4.76 -4.49 -10.81
CA ASN A 324 -5.50 -4.08 -12.01
C ASN A 324 -4.60 -3.57 -13.14
N HIS A 325 -3.46 -2.97 -12.83
CA HIS A 325 -2.55 -2.38 -13.81
C HIS A 325 -1.38 -3.29 -14.17
N LEU A 326 -1.05 -4.29 -13.34
CA LEU A 326 0.05 -5.22 -13.61
C LEU A 326 -0.46 -6.67 -13.68
N TYR A 327 -0.81 -7.27 -12.55
CA TYR A 327 -1.10 -8.70 -12.42
C TYR A 327 -2.15 -9.20 -13.43
N ARG A 328 -3.32 -8.55 -13.49
CA ARG A 328 -4.40 -8.93 -14.42
C ARG A 328 -4.03 -8.70 -15.89
N ARG A 329 -3.14 -7.75 -16.17
CA ARG A 329 -2.69 -7.46 -17.53
C ARG A 329 -1.61 -8.41 -18.01
N LEU A 330 -0.95 -9.14 -17.10
CA LEU A 330 0.00 -10.21 -17.40
C LEU A 330 -0.66 -11.58 -17.65
N ARG A 331 -2.00 -11.65 -17.74
CA ARG A 331 -2.75 -12.89 -18.02
C ARG A 331 -2.34 -13.58 -19.32
N TRP A 332 -1.86 -12.82 -20.31
CA TRP A 332 -1.37 -13.36 -21.58
C TRP A 332 -0.19 -14.34 -21.43
N LEU A 333 0.51 -14.33 -20.28
CA LEU A 333 1.56 -15.31 -19.96
C LEU A 333 1.01 -16.72 -19.71
N GLY A 334 -0.30 -16.90 -19.55
CA GLY A 334 -0.93 -18.19 -19.30
C GLY A 334 -0.65 -18.81 -17.92
N ASN A 335 0.14 -18.14 -17.05
CA ASN A 335 0.53 -18.66 -15.75
C ASN A 335 0.41 -17.61 -14.63
N GLN A 336 -0.53 -17.83 -13.72
CA GLN A 336 -0.78 -16.96 -12.56
C GLN A 336 0.46 -16.76 -11.68
N THR A 337 1.30 -17.79 -11.55
CA THR A 337 2.52 -17.74 -10.74
C THR A 337 3.53 -16.75 -11.33
N TYR A 338 3.69 -16.75 -12.66
CA TYR A 338 4.57 -15.77 -13.34
C TYR A 338 4.00 -14.36 -13.26
N SER A 339 2.69 -14.20 -13.48
CA SER A 339 2.03 -12.90 -13.32
C SER A 339 2.22 -12.34 -11.89
N HIS A 340 2.11 -13.20 -10.87
CA HIS A 340 2.31 -12.81 -9.46
C HIS A 340 3.77 -12.42 -9.19
N LEU A 341 4.73 -13.26 -9.58
CA LEU A 341 6.15 -13.00 -9.38
C LEU A 341 6.60 -11.70 -10.06
N ILE A 342 6.23 -11.47 -11.31
CA ILE A 342 6.57 -10.24 -12.04
C ILE A 342 5.94 -9.01 -11.37
N THR A 343 4.72 -9.13 -10.86
CA THR A 343 4.06 -8.03 -10.13
C THR A 343 4.83 -7.67 -8.85
N LEU A 344 5.27 -8.67 -8.09
CA LEU A 344 6.05 -8.44 -6.87
C LEU A 344 7.46 -7.92 -7.15
N ILE A 345 8.11 -8.35 -8.25
CA ILE A 345 9.37 -7.77 -8.72
C ILE A 345 9.18 -6.29 -9.08
N TYR A 346 8.08 -5.95 -9.77
CA TYR A 346 7.76 -4.55 -10.07
C TYR A 346 7.62 -3.72 -8.79
N LEU A 347 6.91 -4.25 -7.78
CA LEU A 347 6.76 -3.55 -6.49
C LEU A 347 8.10 -3.40 -5.77
N ALA A 348 8.98 -4.41 -5.82
CA ALA A 348 10.34 -4.30 -5.30
C ALA A 348 11.13 -3.17 -5.96
N ILE A 349 11.06 -3.06 -7.29
CA ILE A 349 11.69 -1.99 -8.07
C ILE A 349 11.09 -0.63 -7.70
N TRP A 350 9.77 -0.52 -7.57
CA TRP A 350 9.10 0.71 -7.16
C TRP A 350 9.54 1.21 -5.77
N HIS A 351 9.92 0.29 -4.88
CA HIS A 351 10.50 0.64 -3.58
C HIS A 351 11.95 1.12 -3.65
N GLY A 352 12.73 0.71 -4.65
CA GLY A 352 14.10 1.17 -4.89
C GLY A 352 15.10 0.06 -5.16
N TYR A 353 16.39 0.33 -4.95
CA TYR A 353 17.49 -0.56 -5.35
C TYR A 353 17.99 -1.50 -4.25
N HIS A 354 17.50 -1.35 -3.02
CA HIS A 354 17.99 -2.15 -1.91
C HIS A 354 17.63 -3.62 -2.07
N LEU A 355 18.65 -4.48 -1.97
CA LEU A 355 18.52 -5.93 -2.06
C LEU A 355 17.43 -6.47 -1.11
N GLY A 356 17.28 -5.84 0.06
CA GLY A 356 16.30 -6.23 1.06
C GLY A 356 14.84 -6.15 0.59
N TYR A 357 14.52 -5.24 -0.35
CA TYR A 357 13.19 -5.16 -0.97
C TYR A 357 12.88 -6.41 -1.78
N PHE A 358 13.81 -6.81 -2.65
CA PHE A 358 13.67 -8.02 -3.48
C PHE A 358 13.54 -9.29 -2.62
N ILE A 359 14.32 -9.39 -1.53
CA ILE A 359 14.23 -10.51 -0.60
C ILE A 359 12.86 -10.56 0.08
N LEU A 360 12.35 -9.41 0.56
CA LEU A 360 11.02 -9.33 1.20
C LEU A 360 9.92 -9.79 0.23
N PHE A 361 9.88 -9.21 -0.97
CA PHE A 361 8.83 -9.52 -1.96
C PHE A 361 8.93 -10.95 -2.48
N PHE A 362 10.14 -11.53 -2.56
CA PHE A 362 10.29 -12.94 -2.88
C PHE A 362 9.82 -13.85 -1.74
N LEU A 363 10.06 -13.47 -0.48
CA LEU A 363 9.51 -14.19 0.68
C LEU A 363 7.97 -14.11 0.70
N GLU A 364 7.40 -12.93 0.41
CA GLU A 364 5.95 -12.76 0.27
C GLU A 364 5.38 -13.72 -0.79
N PHE A 365 6.00 -13.76 -1.98
CA PHE A 365 5.63 -14.69 -3.04
C PHE A 365 5.63 -16.14 -2.55
N ALA A 366 6.70 -16.56 -1.87
CA ALA A 366 6.84 -17.93 -1.35
C ALA A 366 5.77 -18.25 -0.29
N CYS A 367 5.50 -17.32 0.63
CA CYS A 367 4.47 -17.45 1.66
C CYS A 367 3.07 -17.61 1.07
N VAL A 368 2.70 -16.75 0.11
CA VAL A 368 1.39 -16.78 -0.56
C VAL A 368 1.23 -18.05 -1.40
N LEU A 369 2.29 -18.47 -2.11
CA LEU A 369 2.28 -19.71 -2.87
C LEU A 369 2.11 -20.93 -1.95
N ALA A 370 2.82 -20.95 -0.83
CA ALA A 370 2.71 -22.01 0.17
C ALA A 370 1.30 -22.08 0.77
N GLN A 371 0.72 -20.93 1.11
CA GLN A 371 -0.67 -20.85 1.56
C GLN A 371 -1.65 -21.40 0.52
N LYS A 372 -1.52 -20.98 -0.75
CA LYS A 372 -2.40 -21.47 -1.83
C LYS A 372 -2.29 -23.00 -1.97
N GLN A 373 -1.07 -23.54 -1.91
CA GLN A 373 -0.82 -24.98 -1.95
C GLN A 373 -1.41 -25.71 -0.73
N PHE A 374 -1.28 -25.12 0.47
CA PHE A 374 -1.88 -25.67 1.68
C PHE A 374 -3.40 -25.75 1.57
N TYR A 375 -4.06 -24.68 1.12
CA TYR A 375 -5.52 -24.68 0.91
C TYR A 375 -5.96 -25.67 -0.17
N LEU A 376 -5.16 -25.87 -1.22
CA LEU A 376 -5.40 -26.93 -2.21
C LEU A 376 -5.25 -28.35 -1.64
N LEU A 377 -4.34 -28.57 -0.69
CA LEU A 377 -4.21 -29.87 -0.01
C LEU A 377 -5.39 -30.14 0.92
N LEU A 378 -5.84 -29.09 1.64
CA LEU A 378 -7.00 -29.13 2.53
C LEU A 378 -8.29 -29.45 1.74
N SER A 379 -8.56 -28.73 0.65
CA SER A 379 -9.75 -28.97 -0.16
C SER A 379 -9.84 -30.40 -0.72
N LYS A 380 -8.68 -31.04 -0.94
CA LYS A 380 -8.56 -32.45 -1.35
C LYS A 380 -8.61 -33.45 -0.18
N SER A 381 -8.79 -33.00 1.05
CA SER A 381 -8.87 -33.84 2.26
C SER A 381 -10.17 -33.55 3.03
N PRO A 382 -11.30 -34.20 2.66
CA PRO A 382 -12.60 -33.90 3.28
C PRO A 382 -12.60 -34.09 4.80
N LYS A 383 -11.94 -35.14 5.31
CA LYS A 383 -11.83 -35.39 6.76
C LYS A 383 -11.11 -34.25 7.48
N LEU A 384 -9.93 -33.84 7.00
CA LEU A 384 -9.15 -32.78 7.62
C LEU A 384 -9.88 -31.42 7.52
N SER A 385 -10.49 -31.13 6.38
CA SER A 385 -11.32 -29.94 6.19
C SER A 385 -12.50 -29.92 7.16
N TYR A 386 -13.19 -31.05 7.35
CA TYR A 386 -14.28 -31.16 8.31
C TYR A 386 -13.83 -30.90 9.75
N TYR A 387 -12.71 -31.49 10.19
CA TYR A 387 -12.16 -31.24 11.52
C TYR A 387 -11.74 -29.78 11.71
N LEU A 388 -11.03 -29.20 10.74
CA LEU A 388 -10.62 -27.80 10.81
C LEU A 388 -11.80 -26.82 10.72
N ALA A 389 -12.93 -27.23 10.14
CA ALA A 389 -14.14 -26.40 10.08
C ALA A 389 -14.87 -26.29 11.43
N GLN A 390 -14.58 -27.18 12.39
CA GLN A 390 -15.29 -27.18 13.67
C GLN A 390 -15.06 -25.89 14.48
N PRO A 391 -16.07 -25.37 15.19
CA PRO A 391 -15.95 -24.14 15.97
C PRO A 391 -14.85 -24.18 17.04
N TYR A 392 -14.66 -25.32 17.71
CA TYR A 392 -13.64 -25.49 18.74
C TYR A 392 -12.20 -25.40 18.20
N MET A 393 -11.98 -25.56 16.89
CA MET A 393 -10.68 -25.36 16.25
C MET A 393 -10.38 -23.89 15.96
N LEU A 394 -11.35 -22.98 16.13
CA LEU A 394 -11.16 -21.55 15.84
C LEU A 394 -10.01 -20.91 16.64
N PRO A 395 -9.88 -21.10 17.97
CA PRO A 395 -8.76 -20.53 18.72
C PRO A 395 -7.40 -21.03 18.22
N LEU A 396 -7.29 -22.34 17.92
CA LEU A 396 -6.05 -22.92 17.41
C LEU A 396 -5.71 -22.39 16.01
N LYS A 397 -6.68 -22.30 15.09
CA LYS A 397 -6.51 -21.67 13.77
C LYS A 397 -6.10 -20.21 13.89
N PHE A 398 -6.71 -19.49 14.84
CA PHE A 398 -6.40 -18.09 15.09
C PHE A 398 -4.95 -17.92 15.54
N ILE A 399 -4.55 -18.62 16.61
CA ILE A 399 -3.20 -18.53 17.16
C ILE A 399 -2.16 -18.99 16.12
N SER A 400 -2.35 -20.16 15.50
CA SER A 400 -1.41 -20.69 14.52
C SER A 400 -1.26 -19.77 13.30
N GLY A 401 -2.38 -19.30 12.73
CA GLY A 401 -2.36 -18.36 11.61
C GLY A 401 -1.64 -17.06 11.95
N ARG A 402 -1.97 -16.46 13.10
CA ARG A 402 -1.32 -15.20 13.54
C ARG A 402 0.16 -15.37 13.85
N VAL A 403 0.58 -16.49 14.44
CA VAL A 403 2.00 -16.78 14.67
C VAL A 403 2.72 -16.93 13.34
N VAL A 404 2.21 -17.75 12.41
CA VAL A 404 2.83 -17.96 11.10
C VAL A 404 2.94 -16.64 10.33
N VAL A 405 1.85 -15.86 10.25
CA VAL A 405 1.85 -14.59 9.54
C VAL A 405 2.82 -13.59 10.18
N ASN A 406 2.71 -13.32 11.48
CA ASN A 406 3.54 -12.30 12.12
C ASN A 406 5.02 -12.66 12.19
N VAL A 407 5.36 -13.94 12.40
CA VAL A 407 6.76 -14.40 12.39
C VAL A 407 7.35 -14.28 10.98
N SER A 408 6.63 -14.71 9.96
CA SER A 408 7.09 -14.64 8.57
C SER A 408 7.26 -13.19 8.12
N MET A 409 6.27 -12.34 8.40
CA MET A 409 6.33 -10.92 8.08
C MET A 409 7.41 -10.21 8.88
N GLY A 410 7.54 -10.47 10.18
CA GLY A 410 8.53 -9.81 11.02
C GLY A 410 9.97 -10.13 10.60
N ILE A 411 10.25 -11.40 10.30
CA ILE A 411 11.58 -11.81 9.84
C ILE A 411 11.86 -11.31 8.43
N GLY A 412 10.87 -11.34 7.53
CA GLY A 412 10.99 -10.70 6.22
C GLY A 412 11.24 -9.20 6.35
N PHE A 413 10.52 -8.53 7.24
CA PHE A 413 10.60 -7.08 7.42
C PHE A 413 11.95 -6.62 7.97
N LEU A 414 12.80 -7.49 8.54
CA LEU A 414 14.18 -7.11 8.84
C LEU A 414 14.90 -6.56 7.61
N THR A 415 14.71 -7.18 6.44
CA THR A 415 15.39 -6.78 5.21
C THR A 415 14.87 -5.46 4.65
N PHE A 416 13.60 -5.13 4.92
CA PHE A 416 12.97 -3.90 4.47
C PHE A 416 13.14 -2.76 5.48
N GLY A 417 12.87 -3.00 6.76
CA GLY A 417 12.81 -1.99 7.81
C GLY A 417 14.19 -1.48 8.25
N LEU A 418 15.23 -2.31 8.19
CA LEU A 418 16.62 -1.88 8.44
C LEU A 418 17.34 -1.43 7.17
N ILE A 419 16.70 -1.58 6.00
CA ILE A 419 17.07 -1.03 4.69
C ILE A 419 18.41 -1.58 4.13
N LYS A 420 19.55 -1.19 4.70
CA LYS A 420 20.88 -1.53 4.16
C LYS A 420 21.31 -2.94 4.55
N THR A 421 21.92 -3.66 3.61
CA THR A 421 22.40 -5.04 3.80
C THR A 421 23.27 -5.22 5.04
N ARG A 422 24.16 -4.26 5.30
CA ARG A 422 25.05 -4.30 6.48
C ARG A 422 24.30 -4.34 7.81
N TYR A 423 23.07 -3.83 7.87
CA TYR A 423 22.27 -3.78 9.10
C TYR A 423 21.32 -4.97 9.26
N TRP A 424 20.75 -5.51 8.19
CA TRP A 424 19.79 -6.62 8.32
C TRP A 424 20.39 -8.02 8.17
N ILE A 425 21.57 -8.16 7.54
CA ILE A 425 22.13 -9.49 7.25
C ILE A 425 22.48 -10.27 8.52
N ARG A 426 23.14 -9.63 9.50
CA ARG A 426 23.52 -10.28 10.77
C ARG A 426 22.30 -10.66 11.60
N PRO A 427 21.30 -9.78 11.83
CA PRO A 427 20.06 -10.16 12.50
C PRO A 427 19.36 -11.35 11.83
N LEU A 428 19.23 -11.32 10.50
CA LEU A 428 18.56 -12.38 9.75
C LEU A 428 19.30 -13.74 9.85
N LEU A 429 20.63 -13.73 9.73
CA LEU A 429 21.47 -14.92 9.89
C LEU A 429 21.46 -15.44 11.34
N SER A 430 21.31 -14.56 12.34
CA SER A 430 21.24 -14.96 13.75
C SER A 430 19.98 -15.76 14.11
N VAL A 431 18.96 -15.71 13.26
CA VAL A 431 17.77 -16.58 13.29
C VAL A 431 17.81 -17.62 12.16
N TYR A 432 18.98 -17.91 11.61
CA TYR A 432 19.22 -18.95 10.60
C TYR A 432 18.38 -18.82 9.32
N CYS A 433 17.88 -17.62 9.00
CA CYS A 433 16.98 -17.39 7.88
C CYS A 433 15.78 -18.38 7.85
N PHE A 434 15.33 -18.90 8.99
CA PHE A 434 14.52 -20.12 9.01
C PHE A 434 13.20 -20.00 8.24
N THR A 435 12.56 -18.82 8.23
CA THR A 435 11.34 -18.56 7.45
C THR A 435 11.60 -18.65 5.95
N HIS A 436 12.70 -18.07 5.49
CA HIS A 436 13.13 -18.13 4.09
C HIS A 436 13.41 -19.57 3.69
N ILE A 437 14.19 -20.29 4.51
CA ILE A 437 14.50 -21.70 4.25
C ILE A 437 13.22 -22.54 4.19
N PHE A 438 12.30 -22.31 5.13
CA PHE A 438 11.04 -23.03 5.19
C PHE A 438 10.18 -22.82 3.96
N PHE A 439 9.86 -21.57 3.60
CA PHE A 439 8.93 -21.29 2.50
C PHE A 439 9.53 -21.50 1.12
N ILE A 440 10.84 -21.29 0.95
CA ILE A 440 11.51 -21.36 -0.36
C ILE A 440 11.94 -22.80 -0.67
N PHE A 441 12.40 -23.57 0.32
CA PHE A 441 12.98 -24.90 0.09
C PHE A 441 12.17 -26.03 0.73
N ILE A 442 11.92 -25.97 2.04
CA ILE A 442 11.31 -27.09 2.78
C ILE A 442 9.86 -27.34 2.33
N TRP A 443 9.04 -26.28 2.29
CA TRP A 443 7.63 -26.41 1.95
C TRP A 443 7.40 -26.93 0.52
N PRO A 444 8.06 -26.41 -0.53
CA PRO A 444 7.89 -26.94 -1.88
C PRO A 444 8.28 -28.42 -2.01
N LEU A 445 9.37 -28.86 -1.35
CA LEU A 445 9.77 -30.26 -1.32
C LEU A 445 8.72 -31.13 -0.63
N PHE A 446 8.23 -30.68 0.53
CA PHE A 446 7.18 -31.35 1.28
C PHE A 446 5.87 -31.45 0.49
N TYR A 447 5.45 -30.36 -0.16
CA TYR A 447 4.26 -30.32 -1.02
C TYR A 447 4.37 -31.31 -2.19
N ARG A 448 5.53 -31.38 -2.87
CA ARG A 448 5.78 -32.36 -3.94
C ARG A 448 5.73 -33.80 -3.42
N TYR A 449 6.34 -34.07 -2.26
CA TYR A 449 6.27 -35.38 -1.61
C TYR A 449 4.81 -35.79 -1.34
N LEU A 450 4.00 -34.91 -0.75
CA LEU A 450 2.59 -35.19 -0.46
C LEU A 450 1.76 -35.46 -1.72
N LEU A 451 2.03 -34.75 -2.82
CA LEU A 451 1.40 -35.03 -4.11
C LEU A 451 1.81 -36.40 -4.66
N GLY A 452 3.09 -36.76 -4.56
CA GLY A 452 3.62 -38.06 -5.01
C GLY A 452 3.03 -39.25 -4.23
N VAL A 453 2.93 -39.13 -2.90
CA VAL A 453 2.28 -40.16 -2.05
C VAL A 453 0.81 -40.33 -2.44
N ARG A 454 0.09 -39.24 -2.71
CA ARG A 454 -1.32 -39.31 -3.15
C ARG A 454 -1.48 -39.94 -4.52
N TYR A 455 -0.63 -39.60 -5.48
CA TYR A 455 -0.65 -40.19 -6.83
C TYR A 455 -0.49 -41.72 -6.77
N LYS A 456 0.47 -42.21 -5.97
CA LYS A 456 0.66 -43.64 -5.74
C LYS A 456 -0.58 -44.31 -5.11
N LYS A 457 -1.25 -43.63 -4.17
CA LYS A 457 -2.48 -44.13 -3.56
C LYS A 457 -3.66 -44.22 -4.55
N THR A 458 -3.80 -43.25 -5.47
CA THR A 458 -4.85 -43.29 -6.50
C THR A 458 -4.59 -44.36 -7.56
N MET A 459 -3.33 -44.59 -7.93
CA MET A 459 -2.92 -45.69 -8.82
C MET A 459 -3.23 -47.06 -8.21
N ASN A 460 -2.89 -47.28 -6.94
CA ASN A 460 -3.16 -48.56 -6.27
C ASN A 460 -4.65 -48.87 -6.10
N VAL A 461 -5.52 -47.85 -6.06
CA VAL A 461 -6.99 -48.02 -6.00
C VAL A 461 -7.61 -48.25 -7.38
N ARG A 462 -6.91 -47.91 -8.48
CA ARG A 462 -7.38 -48.19 -9.85
C ARG A 462 -6.90 -49.55 -10.40
N ASN A 463 -5.88 -50.13 -9.78
CA ASN A 463 -5.32 -51.44 -10.14
C ASN A 463 -5.84 -52.58 -9.25
N GLN A 464 -6.83 -52.28 -8.39
CA GLN A 464 -7.69 -53.21 -7.67
C GLN A 464 -9.11 -53.03 -8.21
#